data_AF-A0A2J7VJD5-F1
#
_entry.id   AF-A0A2J7VJD5-F1
#
_cell.length_a   1.000
_cell.length_b   1.000
_cell.length_c   1.000
_cell.angle_alpha   90.00
_cell.angle_beta   90.00
_cell.angle_gamma   90.00
#
_symmetry.space_group_name_H-M   'P 1'
#
loop_
_entity.id
_entity.type
_entity.pdbx_description
1 polymer ?
#
loop_
_entity_poly.entity_id
_entity_poly.type
_entity_poly.pdbx_seq_one_letter_code
_entity_poly.pdbx_strand_id
1 'polypeptide(L)'
;MFSLIITIISIALVAALALATIYYGGTAFNKGAAEAKASQFINEGQQLNGASQLAKTDVEAGTLVAAPATIDDLAPAYLAQVPGTWASADMTLATSVVPSKKVCDAINVKAGLPEAGPADAAEEAAKAFFCKGDGAATPVYTITYKL
;
A
#
# COMPACT_ATOMS: atom_id res chain seq x y z
N MET A 1 29.12 30.41 -39.98
CA MET A 1 29.58 30.54 -38.57
C MET A 1 28.42 30.72 -37.59
N PHE A 2 27.34 31.41 -37.96
CA PHE A 2 26.15 31.60 -37.11
C PHE A 2 25.45 30.28 -36.70
N SER A 3 25.41 29.28 -37.59
CA SER A 3 24.81 27.97 -37.31
C SER A 3 25.56 27.14 -36.26
N LEU A 4 26.88 27.35 -36.10
CA LEU A 4 27.68 26.62 -35.11
C LEU A 4 27.41 27.13 -33.69
N ILE A 5 27.14 28.42 -33.53
CA ILE A 5 26.80 29.00 -32.24
C ILE A 5 25.41 28.54 -31.79
N ILE A 6 24.42 28.57 -32.70
CA ILE A 6 23.05 28.15 -32.39
C ILE A 6 23.01 26.68 -31.97
N THR A 7 23.73 25.80 -32.66
CA THR A 7 23.77 24.37 -32.34
C THR A 7 24.36 24.08 -30.96
N ILE A 8 25.44 24.77 -30.57
CA ILE A 8 26.04 24.64 -29.24
C ILE A 8 25.06 25.10 -28.15
N ILE A 9 24.39 26.23 -28.35
CA ILE A 9 23.40 26.75 -27.41
C ILE A 9 22.21 25.80 -27.28
N SER A 10 21.73 25.21 -28.38
CA SER A 10 20.64 24.22 -28.34
C SER A 10 21.01 22.97 -27.53
N ILE A 11 22.22 22.44 -27.70
CA ILE A 11 22.69 21.28 -26.93
C ILE A 11 22.79 21.65 -25.43
N ALA A 12 23.32 22.83 -25.12
CA ALA A 12 23.42 23.31 -23.75
C ALA A 12 22.04 23.45 -23.07
N LEU A 13 21.04 23.96 -23.79
CA LEU A 13 19.67 24.09 -23.28
C LEU A 13 18.99 22.74 -23.05
N VAL A 14 19.17 21.78 -23.96
CA VAL A 14 18.67 20.41 -23.78
C VAL A 14 19.33 19.73 -22.57
N ALA A 15 20.66 19.89 -22.42
CA ALA A 15 21.38 19.36 -21.27
C ALA A 15 20.88 19.98 -19.94
N ALA A 16 20.64 21.30 -19.91
CA ALA A 16 20.10 21.97 -18.74
C ALA A 16 18.70 21.46 -18.36
N LEU A 17 17.82 21.27 -19.35
CA LEU A 17 16.48 20.70 -19.16
C LEU A 17 16.54 19.25 -18.67
N ALA A 18 17.42 18.43 -19.24
CA ALA A 18 17.60 17.04 -18.80
C ALA A 18 18.10 16.95 -17.34
N LEU A 19 19.01 17.83 -16.94
CA LEU A 19 19.46 17.89 -15.54
C LEU A 19 18.33 18.34 -14.61
N ALA A 20 17.52 19.31 -15.03
CA ALA A 20 16.35 19.75 -14.26
C ALA A 20 15.32 18.62 -14.10
N THR A 21 15.03 17.84 -15.15
CA THR A 21 14.09 16.71 -15.06
C THR A 21 14.63 15.58 -14.20
N ILE A 22 15.92 15.30 -14.21
CA ILE A 22 16.52 14.30 -13.32
C ILE A 22 16.44 14.77 -11.86
N TYR A 23 16.81 16.03 -11.60
CA TYR A 23 16.86 16.57 -10.24
C TYR A 23 15.47 16.74 -9.61
N TYR A 24 14.50 17.28 -10.35
CA TYR A 24 13.14 17.53 -9.85
C TYR A 24 12.16 16.39 -10.14
N GLY A 25 12.33 15.67 -11.25
CA GLY A 25 11.47 14.55 -11.62
C GLY A 25 11.71 13.30 -10.76
N GLY A 26 12.93 13.10 -10.26
CA GLY A 26 13.25 11.95 -9.40
C GLY A 26 12.49 11.95 -8.06
N THR A 27 12.31 13.10 -7.42
CA THR A 27 11.56 13.20 -6.15
C THR A 27 10.06 13.02 -6.37
N ALA A 28 9.52 13.63 -7.42
CA ALA A 28 8.12 13.47 -7.82
C ALA A 28 7.80 12.02 -8.22
N PHE A 29 8.68 11.37 -8.98
CA PHE A 29 8.53 9.96 -9.38
C PHE A 29 8.55 9.02 -8.17
N ASN A 30 9.50 9.21 -7.24
CA ASN A 30 9.58 8.39 -6.03
C ASN A 30 8.35 8.57 -5.12
N LYS A 31 7.80 9.79 -5.03
CA LYS A 31 6.56 10.04 -4.30
C LYS A 31 5.36 9.38 -4.99
N GLY A 32 5.22 9.56 -6.30
CA GLY A 32 4.14 8.95 -7.08
C GLY A 32 4.18 7.42 -7.04
N ALA A 33 5.37 6.82 -7.10
CA ALA A 33 5.54 5.38 -6.95
C ALA A 33 5.13 4.89 -5.55
N ALA A 34 5.47 5.63 -4.49
CA ALA A 34 5.06 5.29 -3.13
C ALA A 34 3.53 5.38 -2.94
N GLU A 35 2.89 6.41 -3.49
CA GLU A 35 1.43 6.58 -3.46
C GLU A 35 0.70 5.50 -4.27
N ALA A 36 1.24 5.12 -5.44
CA ALA A 36 0.70 4.03 -6.24
C ALA A 36 0.78 2.70 -5.48
N LYS A 37 1.92 2.43 -4.83
CA LYS A 37 2.09 1.23 -3.99
C LYS A 37 1.19 1.23 -2.77
N ALA A 38 1.02 2.37 -2.09
CA ALA A 38 0.06 2.51 -1.00
C ALA A 38 -1.37 2.19 -1.47
N SER A 39 -1.77 2.71 -2.64
CA SER A 39 -3.09 2.46 -3.21
C SER A 39 -3.27 0.99 -3.60
N GLN A 40 -2.21 0.34 -4.11
CA GLN A 40 -2.21 -1.10 -4.36
C GLN A 40 -2.56 -1.88 -3.08
N PHE A 41 -1.84 -1.66 -1.97
CA PHE A 41 -2.12 -2.34 -0.70
C PHE A 41 -3.54 -2.07 -0.18
N ILE A 42 -4.02 -0.83 -0.29
CA ILE A 42 -5.39 -0.50 0.14
C ILE A 42 -6.43 -1.27 -0.69
N ASN A 43 -6.26 -1.34 -2.01
CA ASN A 43 -7.16 -2.08 -2.89
C ASN A 43 -7.11 -3.60 -2.64
N GLU A 44 -5.93 -4.14 -2.35
CA GLU A 44 -5.78 -5.55 -1.95
C GLU A 44 -6.50 -5.83 -0.62
N GLY A 45 -6.31 -4.98 0.40
CA GLY A 45 -7.03 -5.12 1.68
C GLY A 45 -8.55 -4.97 1.54
N GLN A 46 -9.03 -4.10 0.66
CA GLN A 46 -10.46 -3.99 0.33
C GLN A 46 -11.01 -5.26 -0.33
N GLN A 47 -10.24 -5.93 -1.20
CA GLN A 47 -10.65 -7.21 -1.77
C GLN A 47 -10.76 -8.29 -0.69
N LEU A 48 -9.81 -8.34 0.25
CA LEU A 48 -9.86 -9.27 1.37
C LEU A 48 -11.07 -9.01 2.27
N ASN A 49 -11.35 -7.74 2.60
CA ASN A 49 -12.52 -7.37 3.40
C ASN A 49 -13.85 -7.67 2.67
N GLY A 50 -13.93 -7.41 1.36
CA GLY A 50 -15.11 -7.78 0.59
C GLY A 50 -15.37 -9.29 0.62
N ALA A 51 -14.31 -10.09 0.43
CA ALA A 51 -14.39 -11.54 0.48
C ALA A 51 -14.74 -12.07 1.89
N SER A 52 -14.15 -11.49 2.95
CA SER A 52 -14.46 -11.89 4.33
C SER A 52 -15.93 -11.65 4.68
N GLN A 53 -16.49 -10.51 4.25
CA GLN A 53 -17.88 -10.15 4.54
C GLN A 53 -18.88 -11.01 3.75
N LEU A 54 -18.56 -11.38 2.51
CA LEU A 54 -19.34 -12.34 1.75
C LEU A 54 -19.35 -13.72 2.42
N ALA A 55 -18.18 -14.22 2.84
CA ALA A 55 -18.09 -15.49 3.54
C ALA A 55 -18.87 -15.49 4.87
N LYS A 56 -18.81 -14.40 5.64
CA LYS A 56 -19.62 -14.23 6.86
C LYS A 56 -21.12 -14.30 6.55
N THR A 57 -21.56 -13.64 5.47
CA THR A 57 -22.96 -13.65 5.03
C THR A 57 -23.43 -15.06 4.66
N ASP A 58 -22.60 -15.84 3.97
CA ASP A 58 -22.95 -17.21 3.57
C ASP A 58 -22.97 -18.19 4.75
N VAL A 59 -22.15 -17.95 5.77
CA VAL A 59 -22.22 -18.68 7.06
C VAL A 59 -23.53 -18.36 7.77
N GLU A 60 -23.92 -17.09 7.87
CA GLU A 60 -25.17 -16.67 8.48
C GLU A 60 -26.41 -17.20 7.72
N ALA A 61 -26.31 -17.28 6.39
CA ALA A 61 -27.33 -17.88 5.55
C ALA A 61 -27.38 -19.42 5.61
N GLY A 62 -26.43 -20.07 6.31
CA GLY A 62 -26.32 -21.53 6.42
C GLY A 62 -25.88 -22.22 5.12
N THR A 63 -25.35 -21.46 4.16
CA THR A 63 -24.82 -21.98 2.89
C THR A 63 -23.43 -22.59 3.10
N LEU A 64 -22.66 -22.04 4.03
CA LEU A 64 -21.39 -22.60 4.49
C LEU A 64 -21.55 -23.40 5.79
N VAL A 65 -20.99 -24.62 5.80
CA VAL A 65 -21.00 -25.51 6.96
C VAL A 65 -19.96 -25.12 8.02
N ALA A 66 -18.91 -24.40 7.61
CA ALA A 66 -17.86 -23.90 8.49
C ALA A 66 -17.43 -22.50 8.06
N ALA A 67 -17.19 -21.63 9.04
CA ALA A 67 -16.63 -20.31 8.79
C ALA A 67 -15.15 -20.42 8.40
N PRO A 68 -14.66 -19.58 7.47
CA PRO A 68 -13.23 -19.50 7.19
C PRO A 68 -12.46 -19.09 8.45
N ALA A 69 -11.30 -19.71 8.68
CA ALA A 69 -10.46 -19.42 9.82
C ALA A 69 -9.38 -18.38 9.46
N THR A 70 -8.93 -18.38 8.20
CA THR A 70 -7.88 -17.51 7.69
C THR A 70 -8.24 -16.96 6.31
N ILE A 71 -7.52 -15.93 5.84
CA ILE A 71 -7.73 -15.39 4.49
C ILE A 71 -7.44 -16.39 3.38
N ASP A 72 -6.64 -17.43 3.64
CA ASP A 72 -6.36 -18.48 2.66
C ASP A 72 -7.62 -19.31 2.36
N ASP A 73 -8.52 -19.46 3.34
CA ASP A 73 -9.79 -20.17 3.18
C ASP A 73 -10.79 -19.42 2.29
N LEU A 74 -10.54 -18.14 2.00
CA LEU A 74 -11.38 -17.34 1.10
C LEU A 74 -11.12 -17.69 -0.38
N ALA A 75 -9.98 -18.31 -0.69
CA ALA A 75 -9.67 -18.79 -2.03
C ALA A 75 -9.93 -20.31 -2.14
N PRO A 76 -10.49 -20.80 -3.27
CA PRO A 76 -10.86 -20.06 -4.48
C PRO A 76 -12.30 -19.51 -4.48
N ALA A 77 -13.07 -19.74 -3.40
CA ALA A 77 -14.53 -19.54 -3.41
C ALA A 77 -14.96 -18.07 -3.54
N TYR A 78 -14.27 -17.16 -2.83
CA TYR A 78 -14.56 -15.72 -2.81
C TYR A 78 -13.46 -14.91 -3.50
N LEU A 79 -12.24 -15.44 -3.57
CA LEU A 79 -11.09 -14.85 -4.24
C LEU A 79 -10.49 -15.85 -5.21
N ALA A 80 -10.09 -15.40 -6.40
CA ALA A 80 -9.34 -16.28 -7.32
C ALA A 80 -8.01 -16.74 -6.72
N GLN A 81 -7.35 -15.87 -5.96
CA GLN A 81 -6.18 -16.13 -5.14
C GLN A 81 -6.04 -15.03 -4.09
N VAL A 82 -5.35 -15.29 -2.99
CA VAL A 82 -4.98 -14.25 -2.01
C VAL A 82 -4.05 -13.24 -2.71
N PRO A 83 -4.37 -11.93 -2.73
CA PRO A 83 -3.50 -10.94 -3.34
C PRO A 83 -2.17 -10.80 -2.61
N GLY A 84 -1.10 -10.51 -3.34
CA GLY A 84 0.19 -10.10 -2.77
C GLY A 84 0.78 -11.09 -1.76
N THR A 85 1.28 -10.55 -0.64
CA THR A 85 1.91 -11.29 0.47
C THR A 85 1.10 -11.14 1.76
N TRP A 86 -0.22 -11.03 1.62
CA TRP A 86 -1.11 -10.89 2.76
C TRP A 86 -1.19 -12.20 3.54
N ALA A 87 -1.22 -12.09 4.86
CA ALA A 87 -1.38 -13.20 5.79
C ALA A 87 -2.32 -12.80 6.92
N SER A 88 -3.04 -13.76 7.49
CA SER A 88 -3.85 -13.55 8.69
C SER A 88 -3.69 -14.72 9.65
N ALA A 89 -3.73 -14.42 10.95
CA ALA A 89 -3.81 -15.45 11.99
C ALA A 89 -5.26 -15.88 12.25
N ASP A 90 -6.20 -14.99 11.93
CA ASP A 90 -7.64 -15.17 12.06
C ASP A 90 -8.37 -14.35 10.98
N MET A 91 -9.70 -14.29 11.05
CA MET A 91 -10.55 -13.49 10.17
C MET A 91 -10.86 -12.09 10.71
N THR A 92 -10.04 -11.56 11.62
CA THR A 92 -10.20 -10.19 12.18
C THR A 92 -9.21 -9.21 11.58
N LEU A 93 -7.96 -9.63 11.34
CA LEU A 93 -6.88 -8.79 10.84
C LEU A 93 -6.09 -9.50 9.75
N ALA A 94 -5.92 -8.84 8.62
CA ALA A 94 -4.94 -9.21 7.60
C ALA A 94 -3.72 -8.29 7.70
N THR A 95 -2.53 -8.84 7.49
CA THR A 95 -1.27 -8.10 7.53
C THR A 95 -0.41 -8.38 6.31
N SER A 96 0.38 -7.41 5.87
CA SER A 96 1.39 -7.59 4.83
C SER A 96 2.62 -6.74 5.10
N VAL A 97 3.79 -7.21 4.68
CA VAL A 97 5.04 -6.45 4.75
C VAL A 97 5.04 -5.36 3.69
N VAL A 98 5.41 -4.15 4.10
CA VAL A 98 5.49 -2.95 3.26
C VAL A 98 6.97 -2.65 2.99
N PRO A 99 7.37 -2.42 1.73
CA PRO A 99 8.79 -2.39 1.35
C PRO A 99 9.55 -1.14 1.77
N SER A 100 8.86 -0.06 2.17
CA SER A 100 9.53 1.17 2.58
C SER A 100 8.68 2.05 3.48
N LYS A 101 9.36 2.88 4.28
CA LYS A 101 8.73 3.90 5.12
C LYS A 101 7.80 4.82 4.33
N LYS A 102 8.22 5.29 3.15
CA LYS A 102 7.42 6.22 2.32
C LYS A 102 6.07 5.63 1.91
N VAL A 103 6.03 4.32 1.64
CA VAL A 103 4.77 3.64 1.33
C VAL A 103 3.91 3.53 2.60
N CYS A 104 4.51 3.22 3.73
CA CYS A 104 3.83 3.16 5.03
C CYS A 104 3.21 4.51 5.42
N ASP A 105 3.98 5.59 5.29
CA ASP A 105 3.55 6.96 5.54
C ASP A 105 2.37 7.34 4.62
N ALA A 106 2.47 6.99 3.33
CA ALA A 106 1.41 7.24 2.36
C ALA A 106 0.13 6.44 2.69
N ILE A 107 0.24 5.20 3.15
CA ILE A 107 -0.90 4.41 3.64
C ILE A 107 -1.58 5.12 4.82
N ASN A 108 -0.80 5.59 5.80
CA ASN A 108 -1.33 6.27 6.98
C ASN A 108 -2.05 7.57 6.62
N VAL A 109 -1.48 8.38 5.73
CA VAL A 109 -2.14 9.59 5.23
C VAL A 109 -3.49 9.27 4.57
N LYS A 110 -3.56 8.18 3.79
CA LYS A 110 -4.82 7.72 3.18
C LYS A 110 -5.83 7.17 4.21
N ALA A 111 -5.36 6.64 5.34
CA ALA A 111 -6.20 6.25 6.48
C ALA A 111 -6.70 7.47 7.29
N GLY A 112 -6.23 8.69 6.99
CA GLY A 112 -6.48 9.89 7.79
C GLY A 112 -5.77 9.82 9.14
N LEU A 113 -4.55 9.28 9.16
CA LEU A 113 -3.60 9.25 10.28
C LEU A 113 -2.39 10.15 9.95
N PRO A 114 -1.62 10.59 10.96
CA PRO A 114 -0.33 11.22 10.71
C PRO A 114 0.64 10.21 10.04
N GLU A 115 1.65 10.73 9.32
CA GLU A 115 2.62 9.89 8.58
C GLU A 115 3.31 8.85 9.47
N ALA A 116 3.56 9.20 10.75
CA ALA A 116 4.16 8.32 11.74
C ALA A 116 3.31 7.06 12.07
N GLY A 117 2.05 7.02 11.63
CA GLY A 117 1.09 5.99 11.99
C GLY A 117 0.29 6.36 13.24
N PRO A 118 -0.54 5.43 13.72
CA PRO A 118 -1.39 5.69 14.88
C PRO A 118 -0.56 5.90 16.14
N ALA A 119 -0.93 6.90 16.94
CA ALA A 119 -0.21 7.28 18.16
C ALA A 119 -0.44 6.27 19.30
N ASP A 120 -1.59 5.61 19.30
CA ASP A 120 -2.01 4.68 20.34
C ASP A 120 -2.93 3.57 19.80
N ALA A 121 -3.24 2.62 20.67
CA ALA A 121 -4.12 1.49 20.35
C ALA A 121 -5.57 1.91 20.06
N ALA A 122 -6.03 3.07 20.53
CA ALA A 122 -7.38 3.55 20.26
C ALA A 122 -7.50 4.07 18.82
N GLU A 123 -6.48 4.79 18.33
CA GLU A 123 -6.39 5.15 16.91
C GLU A 123 -6.24 3.91 16.02
N GLU A 124 -5.42 2.93 16.42
CA GLU A 124 -5.34 1.63 15.73
C GLU A 124 -6.72 0.95 15.65
N ALA A 125 -7.50 0.97 16.74
CA ALA A 125 -8.84 0.40 16.82
C ALA A 125 -9.89 1.18 16.00
N ALA A 126 -9.70 2.47 15.77
CA ALA A 126 -10.67 3.30 15.03
C ALA A 126 -10.54 3.22 13.51
N LYS A 127 -9.38 2.81 12.98
CA LYS A 127 -9.12 2.82 11.53
C LYS A 127 -9.34 1.46 10.88
N ALA A 128 -9.85 1.44 9.66
CA ALA A 128 -10.01 0.21 8.88
C ALA A 128 -8.66 -0.41 8.51
N PHE A 129 -7.64 0.43 8.32
CA PHE A 129 -6.27 0.02 8.04
C PHE A 129 -5.28 1.05 8.57
N PHE A 130 -4.06 0.61 8.82
CA PHE A 130 -2.93 1.45 9.21
C PHE A 130 -1.62 0.73 8.90
N CYS A 131 -0.51 1.46 8.86
CA CYS A 131 0.82 0.89 8.69
C CYS A 131 1.76 1.37 9.81
N LYS A 132 2.58 0.46 10.34
CA LYS A 132 3.50 0.74 11.44
C LYS A 132 4.83 0.02 11.24
N GLY A 133 5.92 0.65 11.69
CA GLY A 133 7.22 -0.02 11.81
C GLY A 133 7.34 -0.77 13.14
N ASP A 134 8.09 -1.88 13.14
CA ASP A 134 8.40 -2.67 14.34
C ASP A 134 9.31 -1.96 15.39
N GLY A 135 9.81 -0.76 15.08
CA GLY A 135 10.70 0.01 15.96
C GLY A 135 12.14 -0.51 16.02
N ALA A 136 12.51 -1.48 15.18
CA ALA A 136 13.86 -2.02 15.12
C ALA A 136 14.83 -1.06 14.42
N ALA A 137 16.14 -1.29 14.60
CA ALA A 137 17.21 -0.53 13.93
C ALA A 137 17.11 -0.62 12.39
N THR A 138 16.62 -1.74 11.87
CA THR A 138 16.20 -1.93 10.48
C THR A 138 14.70 -2.20 10.47
N PRO A 139 13.87 -1.15 10.42
CA PRO A 139 12.46 -1.31 10.69
C PRO A 139 11.75 -2.07 9.58
N VAL A 140 11.03 -3.14 9.94
CA VAL A 140 10.07 -3.79 9.05
C VAL A 140 8.74 -3.05 9.18
N TYR A 141 8.24 -2.53 8.06
CA TYR A 141 6.94 -1.86 8.02
C TYR A 141 5.87 -2.88 7.69
N THR A 142 4.78 -2.89 8.46
CA THR A 142 3.66 -3.81 8.28
C THR A 142 2.37 -3.02 8.16
N ILE A 143 1.62 -3.25 7.09
CA ILE A 143 0.23 -2.78 6.97
C ILE A 143 -0.66 -3.80 7.67
N THR A 144 -1.62 -3.30 8.44
CA THR A 144 -2.69 -4.07 9.07
C THR A 144 -4.03 -3.57 8.52
N TYR A 145 -4.91 -4.50 8.15
CA TYR A 145 -6.23 -4.24 7.59
C TYR A 145 -7.28 -5.06 8.33
N LYS A 146 -8.41 -4.45 8.69
CA LYS A 146 -9.51 -5.12 9.40
C LYS A 146 -10.47 -5.83 8.45
N LEU A 147 -10.87 -7.05 8.81
CA LEU A 147 -11.70 -7.95 8.00
C LEU A 147 -13.12 -8.13 8.54
#